data_AF-I3UB35-F1
#
_entry.id   AF-I3UB35-F1
#
_cell.length_a   1.000
_cell.length_b   1.000
_cell.length_c   1.000
_cell.angle_alpha   90.00
_cell.angle_beta   90.00
_cell.angle_gamma   90.00
#
_symmetry.space_group_name_H-M   'P 1'
#
loop_
_entity.id
_entity.type
_entity.pdbx_description
1 polymer ?
#
loop_
_entity_poly.entity_id
_entity_poly.type
_entity_poly.pdbx_seq_one_letter_code
_entity_poly.pdbx_strand_id
1 'polypeptide(L)'
;MGMNNIWYPYVEMTDDSQLKTLPPLLRMNAYSSHGGIEQDRFELFALAASIVGKCHFCVKSHFDNLKKAGYTIEQLRDAGRIAAVVNAAALALTAEGK
;
A
#
# COMPACT_ATOMS: atom_id res chain seq x y z
N MET A 1 -2.17 6.03 -0.57
CA MET A 1 -2.25 4.79 -1.38
C MET A 1 -3.53 4.61 -2.19
N GLY A 2 -4.65 5.30 -1.91
CA GLY A 2 -5.93 5.05 -2.61
C GLY A 2 -5.84 5.09 -4.15
N MET A 3 -5.15 6.06 -4.73
CA MET A 3 -4.93 6.14 -6.19
C MET A 3 -4.07 4.98 -6.72
N ASN A 4 -2.92 4.73 -6.09
CA ASN A 4 -1.95 3.74 -6.55
C ASN A 4 -2.48 2.30 -6.43
N ASN A 5 -3.23 2.02 -5.37
CA ASN A 5 -3.84 0.71 -5.16
C ASN A 5 -4.92 0.35 -6.19
N ILE A 6 -5.40 1.33 -6.98
CA ILE A 6 -6.32 1.08 -8.09
C ILE A 6 -5.56 1.02 -9.42
N TRP A 7 -4.66 1.97 -9.65
CA TRP A 7 -3.92 2.06 -10.90
C TRP A 7 -3.00 0.87 -11.17
N TYR A 8 -2.14 0.51 -10.20
CA TYR A 8 -1.13 -0.53 -10.45
C TYR A 8 -1.72 -1.91 -10.66
N PRO A 9 -2.75 -2.35 -9.87
CA PRO A 9 -3.41 -3.62 -10.16
C PRO A 9 -4.12 -3.62 -11.51
N TYR A 10 -4.73 -2.51 -11.95
CA TYR A 10 -5.30 -2.40 -13.29
C TYR A 10 -4.25 -2.68 -14.38
N VAL A 11 -3.08 -2.04 -14.32
CA VAL A 11 -2.00 -2.26 -15.30
C VAL A 11 -1.47 -3.71 -15.27
N GLU A 12 -1.40 -4.33 -14.09
CA GLU A 12 -1.01 -5.74 -13.95
C GLU A 12 -2.07 -6.69 -14.53
N MET A 13 -3.36 -6.45 -14.24
CA MET A 13 -4.48 -7.30 -14.63
C MET A 13 -4.79 -7.28 -16.13
N THR A 14 -4.49 -6.20 -16.84
CA THR A 14 -4.69 -6.15 -18.30
C THR A 14 -3.65 -6.96 -19.06
N ASP A 15 -2.49 -7.22 -18.43
CA ASP A 15 -1.30 -7.84 -19.02
C ASP A 15 -0.85 -7.21 -20.37
N ASP A 16 -1.28 -5.98 -20.64
CA ASP A 16 -1.03 -5.30 -21.92
C ASP A 16 0.40 -4.72 -21.95
N SER A 17 1.19 -5.13 -22.93
CA SER A 17 2.59 -4.74 -23.06
C SER A 17 2.76 -3.25 -23.41
N GLN A 18 1.81 -2.65 -24.13
CA GLN A 18 1.86 -1.24 -24.48
C GLN A 18 1.52 -0.39 -23.26
N LEU A 19 0.44 -0.71 -22.53
CA LEU A 19 0.02 0.02 -21.33
C LEU A 19 1.11 0.05 -20.27
N LYS A 20 1.86 -1.05 -20.08
CA LYS A 20 3.00 -1.11 -19.14
C LYS A 20 4.11 -0.11 -19.45
N THR A 21 4.24 0.34 -20.70
CA THR A 21 5.26 1.31 -21.12
C THR A 21 4.79 2.77 -21.08
N LEU A 22 3.48 3.01 -21.01
CA LEU A 22 2.93 4.35 -20.95
C LEU A 22 3.14 4.96 -19.56
N PRO A 23 3.49 6.25 -19.46
CA PRO A 23 3.55 6.93 -18.17
C PRO A 23 2.15 6.97 -17.55
N PRO A 24 2.02 6.81 -16.22
CA PRO A 24 0.72 6.80 -15.56
C PRO A 24 0.01 8.16 -15.62
N LEU A 25 0.76 9.26 -15.81
CA LEU A 25 0.25 10.64 -15.77
C LEU A 25 -0.51 10.98 -14.47
N LEU A 26 -0.14 10.31 -13.37
CA LEU A 26 -0.68 10.52 -12.03
C LEU A 26 0.36 11.22 -11.14
N ARG A 27 -0.06 12.26 -10.44
CA ARG A 27 0.84 13.05 -9.59
C ARG A 27 1.14 12.32 -8.27
N MET A 28 2.40 11.99 -8.03
CA MET A 28 2.86 11.19 -6.88
C MET A 28 3.89 11.93 -6.00
N ASN A 29 3.88 13.26 -5.97
CA ASN A 29 4.88 14.07 -5.25
C ASN A 29 4.94 13.81 -3.73
N ALA A 30 3.89 13.23 -3.14
CA ALA A 30 3.92 12.83 -1.74
C ALA A 30 5.01 11.78 -1.44
N TYR A 31 5.40 10.96 -2.43
CA TYR A 31 6.50 10.00 -2.25
C TYR A 31 7.86 10.68 -2.16
N SER A 32 8.10 11.74 -2.94
CA SER A 32 9.40 12.44 -2.91
C SER A 32 9.66 13.15 -1.59
N SER A 33 8.61 13.59 -0.90
CA SER A 33 8.71 14.21 0.42
C SER A 33 8.36 13.26 1.56
N HIS A 34 8.09 11.98 1.28
CA HIS A 34 7.57 11.01 2.25
C HIS A 34 6.36 11.56 3.04
N GLY A 35 5.51 12.37 2.41
CA GLY A 35 4.38 13.02 3.06
C GLY A 35 4.76 14.01 4.18
N GLY A 36 6.02 14.46 4.22
CA GLY A 36 6.54 15.34 5.27
C GLY A 36 6.89 14.63 6.58
N ILE A 37 7.02 13.31 6.57
CA ILE A 37 7.42 12.49 7.73
C ILE A 37 8.64 11.63 7.40
N GLU A 38 9.18 10.95 8.41
CA GLU A 38 10.26 9.98 8.24
C GLU A 38 9.91 8.93 7.18
N GLN A 39 10.89 8.62 6.32
CA GLN A 39 10.72 7.71 5.18
C GLN A 39 10.15 6.34 5.60
N ASP A 40 10.72 5.72 6.63
CA ASP A 40 10.28 4.40 7.10
C ASP A 40 8.85 4.44 7.64
N ARG A 41 8.46 5.55 8.25
CA ARG A 41 7.08 5.74 8.74
C ARG A 41 6.10 5.91 7.59
N PHE A 42 6.50 6.66 6.56
CA PHE A 42 5.71 6.78 5.33
C PHE A 42 5.53 5.42 4.64
N GLU A 43 6.61 4.65 4.48
CA GLU A 43 6.59 3.31 3.90
C GLU A 43 5.72 2.34 4.72
N LEU A 44 5.74 2.41 6.06
CA LEU A 44 4.90 1.58 6.92
C LEU A 44 3.40 1.90 6.75
N PHE A 45 3.04 3.18 6.67
CA PHE A 45 1.67 3.60 6.41
C PHE A 45 1.22 3.23 4.99
N ALA A 46 2.13 3.35 4.02
CA ALA A 46 1.92 2.90 2.67
C ALA A 46 1.62 1.39 2.61
N LEU A 47 2.45 0.57 3.27
CA LEU A 47 2.25 -0.87 3.39
C LEU A 47 0.88 -1.19 3.99
N ALA A 48 0.54 -0.59 5.13
CA ALA A 48 -0.75 -0.82 5.80
C ALA A 48 -1.95 -0.50 4.90
N ALA A 49 -1.92 0.66 4.23
CA ALA A 49 -2.98 1.07 3.31
C ALA A 49 -3.04 0.18 2.05
N SER A 50 -1.91 -0.31 1.56
CA SER A 50 -1.84 -1.24 0.42
C SER A 50 -2.32 -2.65 0.74
N ILE A 51 -2.16 -3.11 1.99
CA ILE A 51 -2.75 -4.38 2.46
C ILE A 51 -4.28 -4.30 2.39
N VAL A 52 -4.88 -3.23 2.92
CA VAL A 52 -6.33 -3.01 2.85
C VAL A 52 -6.80 -2.86 1.39
N GLY A 53 -6.04 -2.12 0.58
CA GLY A 53 -6.31 -1.95 -0.84
C GLY A 53 -5.99 -3.17 -1.72
N LYS A 54 -5.44 -4.26 -1.15
CA LYS A 54 -5.12 -5.52 -1.83
C LYS A 54 -4.29 -5.35 -3.13
N CYS A 55 -3.43 -4.35 -3.20
CA CYS A 55 -2.55 -4.13 -4.35
C CYS A 55 -1.29 -5.00 -4.22
N HIS A 56 -1.18 -6.09 -5.00
CA HIS A 56 -0.07 -7.03 -4.92
C HIS A 56 1.30 -6.34 -5.11
N PHE A 57 1.44 -5.56 -6.18
CA PHE A 57 2.63 -4.76 -6.45
C PHE A 57 3.00 -3.82 -5.30
N CYS A 58 2.04 -3.05 -4.80
CA CYS A 58 2.26 -2.04 -3.77
C CYS A 58 2.67 -2.69 -2.43
N VAL A 59 1.98 -3.77 -2.04
CA VAL A 59 2.32 -4.53 -0.82
C VAL A 59 3.73 -5.06 -0.90
N LYS A 60 4.12 -5.68 -2.02
CA LYS A 60 5.46 -6.23 -2.21
C LYS A 60 6.53 -5.14 -2.14
N SER A 61 6.32 -4.03 -2.84
CA SER A 61 7.26 -2.90 -2.89
C SER A 61 7.53 -2.31 -1.49
N HIS A 62 6.47 -1.93 -0.77
CA HIS A 62 6.61 -1.32 0.55
C HIS A 62 7.15 -2.29 1.60
N PHE A 63 6.77 -3.57 1.54
CA PHE A 63 7.33 -4.60 2.40
C PHE A 63 8.83 -4.76 2.19
N ASP A 64 9.28 -4.84 0.93
CA ASP A 64 10.70 -5.01 0.62
C ASP A 64 11.53 -3.77 0.98
N ASN A 65 10.99 -2.56 0.81
CA ASN A 65 11.65 -1.33 1.21
C ASN A 65 11.87 -1.28 2.73
N LEU A 66 10.85 -1.58 3.52
CA LEU A 66 10.97 -1.63 4.98
C LEU A 66 11.93 -2.73 5.44
N LYS A 67 11.88 -3.90 4.79
CA LYS A 67 12.83 -4.98 5.07
C LYS A 67 14.28 -4.54 4.79
N LYS A 68 14.52 -3.80 3.70
CA LYS A 68 15.83 -3.20 3.39
C LYS A 68 16.23 -2.13 4.40
N ALA A 69 15.27 -1.38 4.94
CA ALA A 69 15.48 -0.40 6.01
C ALA A 69 15.75 -1.04 7.39
N GLY A 70 15.75 -2.38 7.49
CA GLY A 70 16.11 -3.11 8.70
C GLY A 70 14.93 -3.56 9.57
N TYR A 71 13.70 -3.41 9.10
CA TYR A 71 12.53 -3.94 9.81
C TYR A 71 12.56 -5.47 9.82
N THR A 72 12.27 -6.06 10.98
CA THR A 72 12.21 -7.52 11.09
C THR A 72 10.93 -8.07 10.47
N ILE A 73 10.93 -9.36 10.14
CA ILE A 73 9.75 -10.03 9.59
C ILE A 73 8.59 -10.01 10.61
N GLU A 74 8.90 -10.09 11.90
CA GLU A 74 7.91 -10.01 12.98
C GLU A 74 7.24 -8.62 13.00
N GLN A 75 8.00 -7.54 12.86
CA GLN A 75 7.46 -6.18 12.79
C GLN A 75 6.55 -6.00 11.55
N LEU A 76 6.97 -6.53 10.40
CA LEU A 76 6.17 -6.47 9.16
C LEU A 76 4.91 -7.34 9.26
N ARG A 77 4.99 -8.51 9.90
CA ARG A 77 3.83 -9.34 10.24
C ARG A 77 2.85 -8.57 11.11
N ASP A 78 3.35 -7.88 12.13
CA ASP A 78 2.50 -7.14 13.06
C ASP A 78 1.79 -5.97 12.38
N ALA A 79 2.44 -5.28 11.43
CA ALA A 79 1.78 -4.31 10.56
C ALA A 79 0.61 -4.92 9.77
N GLY A 80 0.81 -6.13 9.23
CA GLY A 80 -0.25 -6.89 8.55
C GLY A 80 -1.42 -7.27 9.46
N ARG A 81 -1.12 -7.73 10.68
CA ARG A 81 -2.16 -8.07 11.68
C ARG A 81 -2.98 -6.84 12.07
N ILE A 82 -2.33 -5.70 12.29
CA ILE A 82 -3.00 -4.44 12.64
C ILE A 82 -3.92 -4.00 11.49
N ALA A 83 -3.43 -3.98 10.25
CA ALA A 83 -4.23 -3.60 9.09
C ALA A 83 -5.47 -4.51 8.93
N ALA A 84 -5.31 -5.83 9.13
CA ALA A 84 -6.40 -6.79 9.06
C ALA A 84 -7.48 -6.56 10.14
N VAL A 85 -7.08 -6.34 11.39
CA VAL A 85 -8.02 -6.10 12.51
C VAL A 85 -8.75 -4.77 12.34
N VAL A 86 -8.05 -3.71 11.94
CA VAL A 86 -8.67 -2.39 11.68
C VAL A 86 -9.71 -2.50 10.56
N ASN A 87 -9.41 -3.21 9.48
CA ASN A 87 -10.37 -3.44 8.40
C ASN A 87 -11.58 -4.25 8.88
N ALA A 88 -11.38 -5.29 9.70
CA ALA A 88 -12.48 -6.06 10.27
C ALA A 88 -13.39 -5.22 11.18
N ALA A 89 -12.80 -4.38 12.04
CA ALA A 89 -13.54 -3.46 12.91
C ALA A 89 -14.36 -2.45 12.10
N ALA A 90 -13.78 -1.88 11.03
CA ALA A 90 -14.49 -0.98 10.13
C ALA A 90 -15.72 -1.67 9.49
N LEU A 91 -15.56 -2.89 8.98
CA LEU A 91 -16.67 -3.67 8.40
C LEU A 91 -17.77 -3.97 9.42
N ALA A 92 -17.41 -4.30 10.67
CA ALA A 92 -18.37 -4.55 11.74
C ALA A 92 -19.20 -3.29 12.05
N LEU A 93 -18.56 -2.12 12.15
CA LEU A 93 -19.24 -0.84 12.39
C LEU A 93 -20.18 -0.48 11.24
N THR A 94 -19.71 -0.61 10.00
CA THR A 94 -20.54 -0.36 8.81
C THR A 94 -21.77 -1.27 8.76
N ALA A 95 -21.62 -2.55 9.12
CA ALA A 95 -22.73 -3.50 9.15
C ALA A 95 -23.79 -3.14 10.22
N GLU A 96 -23.39 -2.48 11.30
CA GLU A 96 -24.30 -1.97 12.35
C GLU A 96 -24.98 -0.64 11.97
N GLY A 97 -24.71 -0.08 10.78
CA GLY A 97 -25.21 1.23 10.37
C GLY A 97 -24.61 2.39 11.16
N LYS A 98 -23.42 2.19 11.74
CA LYS A 98 -22.64 3.20 12.44
C LYS A 98 -21.54 3.77 11.55
#